data_AF-A0AA88T077-F1
#
_entry.id   AF-A0AA88T077-F1
#
_cell.length_a   1.000
_cell.length_b   1.000
_cell.length_c   1.000
_cell.angle_alpha   90.00
_cell.angle_beta   90.00
_cell.angle_gamma   90.00
#
_symmetry.space_group_name_H-M   'P 1'
#
loop_
_entity.id
_entity.type
_entity.pdbx_description
1 polymer ?
#
loop_
_entity_poly.entity_id
_entity_poly.type
_entity_poly.pdbx_seq_one_letter_code
_entity_poly.pdbx_strand_id
1 'polypeptide(L)'
;MTVEVAAGRGRRWKVKQGGSIMADRDSGSDHGGPTAGPGSLPPGAMGAMSRLQHDTEELASKRVDIQNKRFYLDVKQNVKGRFLKIAEVGAGGNKSRLTLSMSVAVEFRDYLGDFIEHYAQLGPTNPDMVQDEPRRALKSEFLVRENRKYYMDLKENQRGRFLRIRQTVNRGPGLGSAQGQTIALPAQGLIEFRDALAKLIDDYGVDEEPAELPEGTSLTVDNKRFFFDVGSNKYGVFMRVSEVKPTYRNSITVPCKVWSKFGNTFCKYAEEMRKIQERSREKRASELLPEAPHGGDDGDDD
;
A
#
# COMPACT_ATOMS: atom_id res chain seq x y z
N MET A 1 39.61 -12.94 -38.08
CA MET A 1 38.41 -12.09 -38.01
C MET A 1 37.28 -12.81 -38.73
N THR A 2 36.06 -12.64 -38.22
CA THR A 2 34.77 -13.05 -38.81
C THR A 2 34.19 -14.40 -38.34
N VAL A 3 33.56 -14.30 -37.17
CA VAL A 3 32.26 -14.84 -36.71
C VAL A 3 31.76 -16.19 -37.25
N GLU A 4 31.67 -17.15 -36.34
CA GLU A 4 30.86 -18.37 -36.43
C GLU A 4 29.58 -18.15 -35.61
N VAL A 5 28.41 -18.31 -36.23
CA VAL A 5 27.10 -18.31 -35.54
C VAL A 5 26.46 -19.67 -35.79
N ALA A 6 26.58 -20.56 -34.80
CA ALA A 6 25.88 -21.85 -34.78
C ALA A 6 24.67 -21.77 -33.84
N ALA A 7 23.52 -22.09 -34.41
CA ALA A 7 22.22 -22.16 -33.77
C ALA A 7 22.09 -23.38 -32.84
N GLY A 8 21.23 -23.25 -31.83
CA GLY A 8 20.44 -24.37 -31.33
C GLY A 8 20.65 -24.72 -29.86
N ARG A 9 19.58 -24.54 -29.05
CA ARG A 9 18.87 -25.64 -28.37
C ARG A 9 17.71 -25.09 -27.54
N GLY A 10 16.50 -25.24 -28.08
CA GLY A 10 15.26 -25.11 -27.33
C GLY A 10 15.10 -26.24 -26.32
N ARG A 11 14.75 -25.90 -25.08
CA ARG A 11 14.39 -26.85 -24.02
C ARG A 11 12.87 -27.03 -23.99
N ARG A 12 12.45 -28.20 -24.46
CA ARG A 12 11.08 -28.73 -24.47
C ARG A 12 10.76 -29.34 -23.11
N TRP A 13 9.77 -28.79 -22.42
CA TRP A 13 9.20 -29.36 -21.20
C TRP A 13 8.21 -30.46 -21.57
N LYS A 14 8.43 -31.66 -21.01
CA LYS A 14 7.62 -32.86 -21.27
C LYS A 14 6.56 -32.97 -20.17
N VAL A 15 5.30 -32.74 -20.54
CA VAL A 15 4.11 -33.02 -19.72
C VAL A 15 3.97 -34.53 -19.57
N LYS A 16 3.81 -35.01 -18.33
CA LYS A 16 3.44 -36.39 -18.01
C LYS A 16 1.94 -36.42 -17.66
N GLN A 17 1.19 -37.18 -18.45
CA GLN A 17 -0.18 -37.62 -18.18
C GLN A 17 -0.16 -38.85 -17.26
N GLY A 18 -1.20 -38.96 -16.44
CA GLY A 18 -1.61 -40.12 -15.65
C GLY A 18 -2.67 -39.63 -14.66
N GLY A 19 -3.84 -40.21 -14.49
CA GLY A 19 -4.50 -41.37 -15.05
C GLY A 19 -5.88 -41.39 -14.37
N SER A 20 -6.93 -41.65 -15.15
CA SER A 20 -8.33 -41.66 -14.71
C SER A 20 -8.64 -42.93 -13.92
N ILE A 21 -9.32 -42.83 -12.78
CA ILE A 21 -10.05 -43.94 -12.14
C ILE A 21 -11.40 -43.37 -11.66
N MET A 22 -12.48 -43.94 -12.20
CA MET A 22 -13.87 -43.72 -11.79
C MET A 22 -14.37 -44.91 -10.95
N ALA A 23 -15.27 -44.58 -10.01
CA ALA A 23 -16.44 -45.30 -9.49
C ALA A 23 -16.31 -46.75 -9.00
N ASP A 24 -16.67 -47.00 -7.73
CA ASP A 24 -18.03 -47.43 -7.33
C ASP A 24 -18.05 -47.86 -5.86
N ARG A 25 -18.88 -47.22 -5.03
CA ARG A 25 -19.62 -47.90 -3.96
C ARG A 25 -20.68 -46.98 -3.35
N ASP A 26 -21.91 -47.24 -3.76
CA ASP A 26 -23.15 -46.80 -3.14
C ASP A 26 -23.55 -47.77 -2.01
N SER A 27 -24.07 -47.26 -0.88
CA SER A 27 -25.03 -47.93 0.02
C SER A 27 -25.25 -47.16 1.32
N GLY A 28 -26.44 -46.56 1.44
CA GLY A 28 -27.34 -46.76 2.59
C GLY A 28 -27.20 -45.87 3.83
N SER A 29 -28.05 -44.83 3.87
CA SER A 29 -28.93 -44.44 4.99
C SER A 29 -28.56 -44.83 6.44
N ASP A 30 -28.44 -43.84 7.35
CA ASP A 30 -29.42 -43.71 8.43
C ASP A 30 -29.39 -42.34 9.16
N HIS A 31 -30.56 -41.98 9.70
CA HIS A 31 -30.84 -40.78 10.48
C HIS A 31 -30.24 -40.85 11.89
N GLY A 32 -29.80 -39.71 12.44
CA GLY A 32 -29.60 -39.56 13.88
C GLY A 32 -28.60 -38.47 14.26
N GLY A 33 -29.08 -37.22 14.43
CA GLY A 33 -28.25 -36.17 15.00
C GLY A 33 -27.98 -36.37 16.49
N PRO A 34 -26.98 -35.68 17.06
CA PRO A 34 -27.04 -35.28 18.45
C PRO A 34 -27.18 -33.75 18.54
N THR A 35 -28.24 -33.38 19.24
CA THR A 35 -28.40 -32.12 19.96
C THR A 35 -27.12 -31.76 20.72
N ALA A 36 -26.51 -30.60 20.40
CA ALA A 36 -25.56 -29.93 21.26
C ALA A 36 -26.16 -28.57 21.67
N GLY A 37 -26.38 -28.41 22.98
CA GLY A 37 -26.98 -27.23 23.59
C GLY A 37 -26.12 -25.96 23.44
N PRO A 38 -26.66 -24.81 23.89
CA PRO A 38 -26.05 -23.51 23.67
C PRO A 38 -24.82 -23.35 24.58
N GLY A 39 -23.65 -23.69 24.05
CA GLY A 39 -22.37 -23.33 24.64
C GLY A 39 -22.18 -21.82 24.56
N SER A 40 -22.30 -21.18 25.71
CA SER A 40 -22.03 -19.77 25.97
C SER A 40 -20.63 -19.39 25.50
N LEU A 41 -20.57 -18.69 24.36
CA LEU A 41 -19.38 -17.98 23.91
C LEU A 41 -18.98 -16.92 24.95
N PRO A 42 -17.70 -16.78 25.32
CA PRO A 42 -17.27 -15.76 26.26
C PRO A 42 -17.57 -14.35 25.69
N PRO A 43 -18.09 -13.41 26.49
CA PRO A 43 -18.53 -12.07 26.06
C PRO A 43 -17.35 -11.12 25.81
N GLY A 44 -16.33 -11.57 25.09
CA GLY A 44 -15.13 -10.80 24.73
C GLY A 44 -14.72 -10.91 23.26
N ALA A 45 -15.18 -11.93 22.52
CA ALA A 45 -14.78 -12.15 21.14
C ALA A 45 -15.51 -11.25 20.12
N MET A 46 -16.74 -10.80 20.44
CA MET A 46 -17.48 -9.84 19.61
C MET A 46 -17.00 -8.39 19.78
N GLY A 47 -16.34 -8.06 20.90
CA GLY A 47 -15.81 -6.71 21.17
C GLY A 47 -14.51 -6.38 20.41
N ALA A 48 -13.74 -7.39 20.02
CA ALA A 48 -12.46 -7.20 19.32
C ALA A 48 -12.63 -6.76 17.86
N MET A 49 -13.71 -7.19 17.18
CA MET A 49 -14.02 -6.71 15.82
C MET A 49 -14.71 -5.34 15.79
N SER A 50 -15.30 -4.90 16.91
CA SER A 50 -15.93 -3.57 17.02
C SER A 50 -14.92 -2.48 17.43
N ARG A 51 -13.86 -2.82 18.19
CA ARG A 51 -12.85 -1.83 18.63
C ARG A 51 -12.04 -1.19 17.49
N LEU A 52 -11.90 -1.83 16.33
CA LEU A 52 -11.26 -1.23 15.15
C LEU A 52 -12.15 -0.24 14.38
N GLN A 53 -13.47 -0.24 14.64
CA GLN A 53 -14.40 0.72 14.02
C GLN A 53 -14.48 2.04 14.80
N HIS A 54 -14.14 2.05 16.09
CA HIS A 54 -14.24 3.23 16.96
C HIS A 54 -13.12 4.27 16.81
N ASP A 55 -12.11 4.02 15.96
CA ASP A 55 -10.99 4.96 15.73
C ASP A 55 -11.10 5.71 14.39
N THR A 56 -12.25 5.56 13.70
CA THR A 56 -12.54 6.22 12.43
C THR A 56 -13.75 7.12 12.60
N GLU A 57 -13.53 8.42 12.54
CA GLU A 57 -14.57 9.45 12.57
C GLU A 57 -15.16 9.65 11.17
N GLU A 58 -16.47 9.85 11.09
CA GLU A 58 -17.15 10.21 9.84
C GLU A 58 -17.36 11.72 9.82
N LEU A 59 -16.72 12.40 8.86
CA LEU A 59 -16.75 13.86 8.74
C LEU A 59 -17.94 14.33 7.90
N ALA A 60 -18.25 13.58 6.83
CA ALA A 60 -19.37 13.84 5.96
C ALA A 60 -19.83 12.56 5.28
N SER A 61 -21.12 12.52 4.94
CA SER A 61 -21.68 11.50 4.07
C SER A 61 -22.60 12.15 3.04
N LYS A 62 -22.40 11.80 1.78
CA LYS A 62 -23.25 12.21 0.67
C LYS A 62 -23.81 10.99 -0.02
N ARG A 63 -25.14 10.96 -0.17
CA ARG A 63 -25.84 9.95 -0.97
C ARG A 63 -26.12 10.49 -2.37
N VAL A 64 -25.88 9.65 -3.38
CA VAL A 64 -26.15 9.89 -4.80
C VAL A 64 -26.94 8.70 -5.33
N ASP A 65 -28.16 8.95 -5.81
CA ASP A 65 -29.05 7.90 -6.33
C ASP A 65 -29.02 7.92 -7.86
N ILE A 66 -28.48 6.87 -8.47
CA ILE A 66 -28.31 6.79 -9.92
C ILE A 66 -29.02 5.54 -10.43
N GLN A 67 -30.10 5.73 -11.20
CA GLN A 67 -30.97 4.64 -11.66
C GLN A 67 -31.43 3.77 -10.48
N ASN A 68 -31.16 2.46 -10.53
CA ASN A 68 -31.51 1.48 -9.52
C ASN A 68 -30.34 1.20 -8.54
N LYS A 69 -29.38 2.12 -8.43
CA LYS A 69 -28.22 2.02 -7.54
C LYS A 69 -28.14 3.23 -6.63
N ARG A 70 -27.69 3.02 -5.41
CA ARG A 70 -27.44 4.06 -4.40
C ARG A 70 -25.97 4.07 -4.09
N PHE A 71 -25.34 5.23 -4.23
CA PHE A 71 -23.95 5.44 -3.88
C PHE A 71 -23.86 6.28 -2.61
N TYR A 72 -23.05 5.83 -1.66
CA TYR A 72 -22.71 6.57 -0.45
C TYR A 72 -21.25 6.96 -0.51
N LEU A 73 -20.98 8.26 -0.46
CA LEU A 73 -19.66 8.86 -0.44
C LEU A 73 -19.42 9.37 0.98
N ASP A 74 -18.70 8.59 1.77
CA ASP A 74 -18.39 8.94 3.16
C ASP A 74 -16.95 9.43 3.27
N VAL A 75 -16.76 10.68 3.66
CA VAL A 75 -15.45 11.22 4.05
C VAL A 75 -15.22 10.82 5.50
N LYS A 76 -14.13 10.09 5.73
CA LYS A 76 -13.78 9.56 7.04
C LYS A 76 -12.35 9.93 7.41
N GLN A 77 -12.08 10.04 8.69
CA GLN A 77 -10.76 10.33 9.23
C GLN A 77 -10.32 9.23 10.17
N ASN A 78 -9.11 8.71 9.97
CA ASN A 78 -8.48 7.77 10.88
C ASN A 78 -7.08 8.26 11.28
N VAL A 79 -6.35 7.46 12.06
CA VAL A 79 -4.98 7.77 12.50
C VAL A 79 -3.97 7.96 11.36
N LYS A 80 -4.27 7.49 10.14
CA LYS A 80 -3.43 7.62 8.94
C LYS A 80 -3.80 8.83 8.08
N GLY A 81 -4.89 9.53 8.39
CA GLY A 81 -5.37 10.69 7.65
C GLY A 81 -6.83 10.57 7.21
N ARG A 82 -7.24 11.55 6.41
CA ARG A 82 -8.56 11.60 5.79
C ARG A 82 -8.61 10.71 4.54
N PHE A 83 -9.74 10.06 4.32
CA PHE A 83 -9.96 9.19 3.18
C PHE A 83 -11.44 9.17 2.77
N LEU A 84 -11.69 8.86 1.50
CA LEU A 84 -13.04 8.74 0.97
C LEU A 84 -13.42 7.27 0.84
N LYS A 85 -14.58 6.91 1.36
CA LYS A 85 -15.20 5.60 1.20
C LYS A 85 -16.39 5.74 0.25
N ILE A 86 -16.38 5.00 -0.85
CA ILE A 86 -17.50 4.92 -1.78
C ILE A 86 -18.15 3.54 -1.61
N ALA A 87 -19.44 3.50 -1.27
CA ALA A 87 -20.22 2.28 -1.24
C ALA A 87 -21.30 2.30 -2.32
N GLU A 88 -21.34 1.25 -3.14
CA GLU A 88 -22.40 0.98 -4.10
C GLU A 88 -23.39 -0.01 -3.48
N VAL A 89 -24.67 0.32 -3.53
CA VAL A 89 -25.77 -0.59 -3.18
C VAL A 89 -26.66 -0.75 -4.41
N GLY A 90 -26.65 -1.94 -5.01
CA GLY A 90 -27.52 -2.27 -6.14
C GLY A 90 -28.91 -2.74 -5.70
N ALA A 91 -29.88 -2.68 -6.62
CA ALA A 91 -31.26 -3.14 -6.39
C ALA A 91 -31.38 -4.61 -5.93
N GLY A 92 -30.42 -5.47 -6.27
CA GLY A 92 -30.38 -6.87 -5.82
C GLY A 92 -29.76 -7.09 -4.44
N GLY A 93 -29.51 -6.04 -3.66
CA GLY A 93 -28.86 -6.13 -2.34
C GLY A 93 -27.34 -6.30 -2.39
N ASN A 94 -26.76 -6.42 -3.59
CA ASN A 94 -25.31 -6.49 -3.79
C ASN A 94 -24.67 -5.17 -3.31
N LYS A 95 -23.71 -5.31 -2.38
CA LYS A 95 -22.95 -4.20 -1.83
C LYS A 95 -21.51 -4.30 -2.32
N SER A 96 -21.01 -3.23 -2.89
CA SER A 96 -19.61 -3.11 -3.27
C SER A 96 -19.03 -1.85 -2.66
N ARG A 97 -17.72 -1.84 -2.40
CA ARG A 97 -17.05 -0.73 -1.73
C ARG A 97 -15.72 -0.48 -2.39
N LEU A 98 -15.38 0.80 -2.51
CA LEU A 98 -14.08 1.31 -2.90
C LEU A 98 -13.60 2.28 -1.81
N THR A 99 -12.30 2.31 -1.53
CA THR A 99 -11.72 3.24 -0.54
C THR A 99 -10.52 3.96 -1.15
N LEU A 100 -10.60 5.28 -1.24
CA LEU A 100 -9.64 6.16 -1.88
C LEU A 100 -8.96 7.05 -0.84
N SER A 101 -7.69 7.40 -1.05
CA SER A 101 -7.09 8.54 -0.35
C SER A 101 -7.69 9.85 -0.90
N MET A 102 -7.61 10.94 -0.14
CA MET A 102 -8.10 12.24 -0.65
C MET A 102 -7.34 12.69 -1.90
N SER A 103 -6.03 12.47 -1.98
CA SER A 103 -5.25 12.76 -3.19
C SER A 103 -5.78 12.02 -4.43
N VAL A 104 -6.10 10.73 -4.27
CA VAL A 104 -6.66 9.90 -5.34
C VAL A 104 -8.08 10.36 -5.68
N ALA A 105 -8.85 10.87 -4.72
CA ALA A 105 -10.18 11.41 -4.96
C ALA A 105 -10.15 12.65 -5.87
N VAL A 106 -9.14 13.53 -5.72
CA VAL A 106 -8.91 14.69 -6.60
C VAL A 106 -8.66 14.25 -8.04
N GLU A 107 -7.67 13.37 -8.25
CA GLU A 107 -7.37 12.85 -9.58
C GLU A 107 -8.58 12.11 -10.18
N PHE A 108 -9.31 11.35 -9.35
CA PHE A 108 -10.52 10.66 -9.78
C PHE A 108 -11.63 11.63 -10.22
N ARG A 109 -11.79 12.78 -9.54
CA ARG A 109 -12.72 13.84 -9.96
C ARG A 109 -12.36 14.37 -11.35
N ASP A 110 -11.08 14.59 -11.61
CA ASP A 110 -10.61 15.11 -12.90
C ASP A 110 -10.85 14.08 -14.02
N TYR A 111 -10.49 12.81 -13.80
CA TYR A 111 -10.79 11.73 -14.75
C TYR A 111 -12.28 11.57 -15.04
N LEU A 112 -13.15 11.76 -14.02
CA LEU A 112 -14.60 11.76 -14.26
C LEU A 112 -15.01 12.85 -15.25
N GLY A 113 -14.38 14.03 -15.20
CA GLY A 113 -14.53 15.08 -16.21
C GLY A 113 -14.22 14.57 -17.62
N ASP A 114 -13.04 13.96 -17.80
CA ASP A 114 -12.60 13.41 -19.09
C ASP A 114 -13.53 12.30 -19.62
N PHE A 115 -14.12 11.50 -18.72
CA PHE A 115 -15.09 10.47 -19.10
C PHE A 115 -16.45 11.08 -19.48
N ILE A 116 -16.88 12.15 -18.80
CA ILE A 116 -18.12 12.87 -19.13
C ILE A 116 -18.01 13.52 -20.50
N GLU A 117 -16.90 14.18 -20.80
CA GLU A 117 -16.66 14.81 -22.11
C GLU A 117 -16.66 13.78 -23.23
N HIS A 118 -15.96 12.66 -23.02
CA HIS A 118 -15.97 11.57 -24.00
C HIS A 118 -17.38 10.99 -24.15
N TYR A 119 -18.12 10.76 -23.06
CA TYR A 119 -19.49 10.26 -23.10
C TYR A 119 -20.44 11.18 -23.85
N ALA A 120 -20.28 12.51 -23.73
CA ALA A 120 -21.08 13.49 -24.45
C ALA A 120 -20.85 13.47 -25.97
N GLN A 121 -19.66 13.04 -26.42
CA GLN A 121 -19.33 12.86 -27.83
C GLN A 121 -19.84 11.54 -28.41
N LEU A 122 -20.20 10.58 -27.56
CA LEU A 122 -20.72 9.30 -28.01
C LEU A 122 -22.19 9.46 -28.44
N GLY A 123 -22.49 9.15 -29.70
CA GLY A 123 -23.85 9.09 -30.22
C GLY A 123 -24.74 8.05 -29.53
N PRO A 124 -26.00 7.88 -29.99
CA PRO A 124 -26.95 6.93 -29.40
C PRO A 124 -26.37 5.52 -29.34
N THR A 125 -26.72 4.78 -28.27
CA THR A 125 -26.34 3.38 -28.05
C THR A 125 -26.83 2.52 -29.21
N ASN A 126 -25.93 1.77 -29.84
CA ASN A 126 -26.25 0.85 -30.95
C ASN A 126 -26.53 -0.55 -30.37
N PRO A 127 -27.80 -1.00 -30.31
CA PRO A 127 -28.15 -2.30 -29.73
C PRO A 127 -27.66 -3.50 -30.56
N ASP A 128 -27.36 -3.31 -31.84
CA ASP A 128 -26.99 -4.39 -32.77
C ASP A 128 -25.49 -4.74 -32.77
N MET A 129 -24.61 -3.87 -32.22
CA MET A 129 -23.15 -4.12 -32.18
C MET A 129 -22.70 -5.02 -31.02
N VAL A 130 -23.65 -5.52 -30.21
CA VAL A 130 -23.37 -6.12 -28.88
C VAL A 130 -22.96 -7.60 -28.98
N GLN A 131 -23.01 -8.22 -30.16
CA GLN A 131 -22.91 -9.68 -30.29
C GLN A 131 -21.51 -10.24 -30.62
N ASP A 132 -20.60 -9.50 -31.28
CA ASP A 132 -19.41 -10.11 -31.90
C ASP A 132 -18.01 -9.74 -31.37
N GLU A 133 -17.86 -8.72 -30.51
CA GLU A 133 -16.52 -8.30 -30.05
C GLU A 133 -16.33 -8.39 -28.53
N PRO A 134 -15.14 -8.74 -28.03
CA PRO A 134 -14.88 -9.01 -26.62
C PRO A 134 -14.91 -7.72 -25.78
N ARG A 135 -16.11 -7.25 -25.38
CA ARG A 135 -16.41 -6.29 -24.29
C ARG A 135 -15.34 -5.20 -24.08
N ARG A 136 -14.87 -4.60 -25.17
CA ARG A 136 -13.80 -3.60 -25.16
C ARG A 136 -14.33 -2.35 -24.45
N ALA A 137 -13.50 -1.76 -23.62
CA ALA A 137 -13.85 -0.48 -23.02
C ALA A 137 -13.87 0.59 -24.13
N LEU A 138 -14.89 1.45 -24.10
CA LEU A 138 -15.01 2.62 -24.97
C LEU A 138 -13.88 3.61 -24.68
N LYS A 139 -13.56 3.78 -23.39
CA LYS A 139 -12.41 4.53 -22.87
C LYS A 139 -11.88 3.82 -21.64
N SER A 140 -10.56 3.73 -21.49
CA SER A 140 -9.91 3.15 -20.32
C SER A 140 -8.84 4.10 -19.81
N GLU A 141 -8.87 4.38 -18.52
CA GLU A 141 -7.83 5.12 -17.81
C GLU A 141 -7.33 4.29 -16.62
N PHE A 142 -6.13 4.61 -16.14
CA PHE A 142 -5.64 4.01 -14.91
C PHE A 142 -4.85 5.00 -14.07
N LEU A 143 -4.96 4.84 -12.76
CA LEU A 143 -4.24 5.62 -11.77
C LEU A 143 -3.43 4.69 -10.88
N VAL A 144 -2.16 5.02 -10.64
CA VAL A 144 -1.28 4.29 -9.73
C VAL A 144 -0.92 5.20 -8.57
N ARG A 145 -1.19 4.76 -7.35
CA ARG A 145 -0.77 5.44 -6.13
C ARG A 145 -0.29 4.43 -5.11
N GLU A 146 0.92 4.64 -4.60
CA GLU A 146 1.59 3.72 -3.68
C GLU A 146 1.62 2.28 -4.26
N ASN A 147 1.02 1.30 -3.58
CA ASN A 147 0.91 -0.09 -4.02
C ASN A 147 -0.48 -0.43 -4.58
N ARG A 148 -1.26 0.58 -4.98
CA ARG A 148 -2.63 0.42 -5.48
C ARG A 148 -2.72 0.92 -6.91
N LYS A 149 -3.43 0.17 -7.74
CA LYS A 149 -3.77 0.55 -9.11
C LYS A 149 -5.28 0.56 -9.27
N TYR A 150 -5.81 1.67 -9.76
CA TYR A 150 -7.22 1.88 -10.05
C TYR A 150 -7.39 1.86 -11.56
N TYR A 151 -8.19 0.92 -12.06
CA TYR A 151 -8.55 0.82 -13.47
C TYR A 151 -9.95 1.38 -13.65
N MET A 152 -10.14 2.27 -14.62
CA MET A 152 -11.41 2.93 -14.91
C MET A 152 -11.77 2.64 -16.35
N ASP A 153 -12.78 1.80 -16.57
CA ASP A 153 -13.21 1.37 -17.90
C ASP A 153 -14.63 1.85 -18.16
N LEU A 154 -14.82 2.78 -19.11
CA LEU A 154 -16.15 3.09 -19.63
C LEU A 154 -16.57 1.98 -20.60
N LYS A 155 -17.69 1.32 -20.33
CA LYS A 155 -18.18 0.15 -21.06
C LYS A 155 -19.63 0.32 -21.48
N GLU A 156 -20.02 -0.40 -22.52
CA GLU A 156 -21.40 -0.48 -23.00
C GLU A 156 -21.92 -1.91 -22.83
N ASN A 157 -23.16 -2.05 -22.36
CA ASN A 157 -23.88 -3.32 -22.31
C ASN A 157 -25.34 -3.11 -22.74
N GLN A 158 -26.14 -4.19 -22.76
CA GLN A 158 -27.58 -4.14 -23.10
C GLN A 158 -28.40 -3.20 -22.20
N ARG A 159 -27.91 -2.87 -21.00
CA ARG A 159 -28.56 -1.95 -20.05
C ARG A 159 -28.08 -0.50 -20.21
N GLY A 160 -27.15 -0.25 -21.13
CA GLY A 160 -26.55 1.07 -21.39
C GLY A 160 -25.07 1.14 -21.04
N ARG A 161 -24.56 2.37 -20.95
CA ARG A 161 -23.15 2.65 -20.66
C ARG A 161 -22.89 2.81 -19.17
N PHE A 162 -21.75 2.32 -18.70
CA PHE A 162 -21.35 2.39 -17.30
C PHE A 162 -19.83 2.48 -17.17
N LEU A 163 -19.35 3.24 -16.18
CA LEU A 163 -17.96 3.33 -15.80
C LEU A 163 -17.67 2.29 -14.71
N ARG A 164 -16.79 1.34 -15.00
CA ARG A 164 -16.34 0.33 -14.04
C ARG A 164 -15.01 0.76 -13.43
N ILE A 165 -14.98 1.00 -12.13
CA ILE A 165 -13.77 1.30 -11.38
C ILE A 165 -13.35 0.07 -10.58
N ARG A 166 -12.13 -0.43 -10.84
CA ARG A 166 -11.55 -1.59 -10.15
C ARG A 166 -10.23 -1.22 -9.49
N GLN A 167 -10.15 -1.39 -8.19
CA GLN A 167 -8.93 -1.28 -7.42
C GLN A 167 -8.25 -2.65 -7.27
N THR A 168 -6.98 -2.71 -7.63
CA THR A 168 -6.09 -3.85 -7.35
C THR A 168 -4.94 -3.39 -6.47
N VAL A 169 -4.50 -4.26 -5.57
CA VAL A 169 -3.29 -4.02 -4.78
C VAL A 169 -2.19 -4.89 -5.36
N ASN A 170 -1.03 -4.31 -5.67
CA ASN A 170 0.14 -5.08 -6.07
C ASN A 170 0.69 -5.80 -4.84
N ARG A 171 0.16 -6.99 -4.55
CA ARG A 171 0.80 -7.97 -3.66
C ARG A 171 1.68 -8.85 -4.54
N GLY A 172 2.94 -9.02 -4.16
CA GLY A 172 3.93 -9.77 -4.94
C GLY A 172 3.48 -11.20 -5.27
N PRO A 173 4.23 -11.90 -6.14
CA PRO A 173 3.86 -13.24 -6.61
C PRO A 173 3.70 -14.18 -5.41
N GLY A 174 2.52 -14.76 -5.23
CA GLY A 174 2.27 -15.81 -4.23
C GLY A 174 1.28 -15.48 -3.10
N LEU A 175 0.86 -14.22 -2.94
CA LEU A 175 -0.21 -13.89 -1.99
C LEU A 175 -1.49 -13.58 -2.78
N GLY A 176 -2.43 -14.53 -2.75
CA GLY A 176 -3.62 -14.60 -3.60
C GLY A 176 -4.28 -13.26 -3.91
N SER A 177 -4.79 -13.15 -5.14
CA SER A 177 -5.64 -12.06 -5.61
C SER A 177 -6.76 -11.83 -4.59
N ALA A 178 -6.56 -10.89 -3.67
CA ALA A 178 -7.65 -10.35 -2.88
C ALA A 178 -8.61 -9.77 -3.91
N GLN A 179 -9.81 -10.35 -3.99
CA GLN A 179 -10.85 -9.95 -4.93
C GLN A 179 -10.89 -8.42 -5.02
N GLY A 180 -10.49 -7.88 -6.18
CA GLY A 180 -10.30 -6.44 -6.33
C GLY A 180 -11.60 -5.70 -6.02
N GLN A 181 -11.51 -4.65 -5.21
CA GLN A 181 -12.66 -3.79 -4.90
C GLN A 181 -13.14 -3.14 -6.20
N THR A 182 -14.38 -3.36 -6.59
CA THR A 182 -14.94 -2.88 -7.86
C THR A 182 -16.29 -2.22 -7.63
N ILE A 183 -16.52 -1.08 -8.27
CA ILE A 183 -17.83 -0.43 -8.36
C ILE A 183 -18.16 -0.14 -9.83
N ALA A 184 -19.44 0.00 -10.15
CA ALA A 184 -19.92 0.25 -11.50
C ALA A 184 -20.97 1.38 -11.50
N LEU A 185 -20.56 2.56 -11.97
CA LEU A 185 -21.38 3.76 -12.03
C LEU A 185 -22.08 3.86 -13.40
N PRO A 186 -23.42 3.97 -13.45
CA PRO A 186 -24.10 4.27 -14.71
C PRO A 186 -23.62 5.61 -15.30
N ALA A 187 -23.41 5.65 -16.61
CA ALA A 187 -22.85 6.83 -17.28
C ALA A 187 -23.71 8.09 -17.10
N GLN A 188 -25.04 7.91 -17.02
CA GLN A 188 -26.00 9.00 -16.82
C GLN A 188 -25.82 9.76 -15.50
N GLY A 189 -25.22 9.13 -14.49
CA GLY A 189 -24.99 9.75 -13.18
C GLY A 189 -23.57 10.25 -12.96
N LEU A 190 -22.70 10.23 -13.99
CA LEU A 190 -21.30 10.64 -13.82
C LEU A 190 -21.17 12.11 -13.41
N ILE A 191 -22.02 13.00 -13.96
CA ILE A 191 -22.01 14.43 -13.63
C ILE A 191 -22.38 14.63 -12.16
N GLU A 192 -23.51 14.07 -11.72
CA GLU A 192 -23.96 14.20 -10.32
C GLU A 192 -22.93 13.60 -9.35
N PHE A 193 -22.34 12.46 -9.71
CA PHE A 193 -21.30 11.83 -8.91
C PHE A 193 -20.03 12.69 -8.83
N ARG A 194 -19.59 13.28 -9.96
CA ARG A 194 -18.46 14.20 -10.02
C ARG A 194 -18.71 15.43 -9.16
N ASP A 195 -19.89 16.05 -9.25
CA ASP A 195 -20.22 17.27 -8.52
C ASP A 195 -20.33 17.01 -7.01
N ALA A 196 -20.92 15.88 -6.62
CA ALA A 196 -20.92 15.43 -5.24
C ALA A 196 -19.49 15.20 -4.70
N LEU A 197 -18.63 14.58 -5.52
CA LEU A 197 -17.23 14.35 -5.18
C LEU A 197 -16.44 15.66 -5.07
N ALA A 198 -16.62 16.57 -6.03
CA ALA A 198 -15.97 17.88 -6.05
C ALA A 198 -16.34 18.68 -4.79
N LYS A 199 -17.62 18.74 -4.43
CA LYS A 199 -18.05 19.41 -3.20
C LYS A 199 -17.40 18.82 -1.94
N LEU A 200 -17.32 17.48 -1.84
CA LEU A 200 -16.67 16.84 -0.70
C LEU A 200 -15.15 17.11 -0.66
N ILE A 201 -14.52 17.28 -1.82
CA ILE A 201 -13.11 17.67 -1.94
C ILE A 201 -12.94 19.15 -1.60
N ASP A 202 -13.84 20.03 -1.99
CA ASP A 202 -13.73 21.44 -1.66
C ASP A 202 -13.95 21.67 -0.14
N ASP A 203 -14.92 20.95 0.46
CA ASP A 203 -15.26 21.08 1.89
C ASP A 203 -14.25 20.33 2.81
N TYR A 204 -13.73 19.17 2.37
CA TYR A 204 -12.93 18.26 3.21
C TYR A 204 -11.64 17.76 2.55
N GLY A 205 -11.35 18.17 1.32
CA GLY A 205 -10.04 18.02 0.70
C GLY A 205 -9.00 18.54 1.66
N VAL A 206 -7.92 17.79 1.76
CA VAL A 206 -6.82 18.22 2.60
C VAL A 206 -6.23 19.40 1.84
N ASP A 207 -6.39 20.63 2.33
CA ASP A 207 -5.32 21.63 2.26
C ASP A 207 -4.15 21.00 2.99
N GLU A 208 -3.52 20.02 2.35
CA GLU A 208 -2.22 19.54 2.73
C GLU A 208 -1.30 20.64 2.22
N GLU A 209 -1.32 21.78 2.90
CA GLU A 209 -0.05 22.37 3.25
C GLU A 209 0.56 21.25 4.12
N PRO A 210 1.46 20.42 3.55
CA PRO A 210 2.17 19.47 4.39
C PRO A 210 2.70 20.34 5.52
N ALA A 211 2.44 19.96 6.78
CA ALA A 211 3.18 20.57 7.88
C ALA A 211 4.62 20.69 7.38
N GLU A 212 5.18 21.90 7.31
CA GLU A 212 6.50 22.12 6.70
C GLU A 212 7.50 21.31 7.51
N LEU A 213 7.66 20.05 7.12
CA LEU A 213 8.46 19.07 7.78
C LEU A 213 9.70 18.93 6.93
N PRO A 214 10.88 18.92 7.56
CA PRO A 214 12.13 18.81 6.83
C PRO A 214 12.15 17.52 6.00
N GLU A 215 12.72 17.62 4.81
CA GLU A 215 12.85 16.48 3.91
C GLU A 215 13.66 15.37 4.60
N GLY A 216 13.16 14.13 4.48
CA GLY A 216 13.83 12.97 5.05
C GLY A 216 15.22 12.80 4.45
N THR A 217 16.21 12.51 5.28
CA THR A 217 17.58 12.25 4.84
C THR A 217 17.89 10.75 4.93
N SER A 218 18.82 10.26 4.11
CA SER A 218 19.32 8.90 4.24
C SER A 218 20.84 8.83 4.18
N LEU A 219 21.41 7.84 4.86
CA LEU A 219 22.83 7.53 4.83
C LEU A 219 23.03 6.04 4.53
N THR A 220 23.99 5.74 3.67
CA THR A 220 24.34 4.36 3.32
C THR A 220 25.69 4.03 3.96
N VAL A 221 25.73 2.91 4.70
CA VAL A 221 26.93 2.38 5.34
C VAL A 221 26.97 0.89 5.08
N ASP A 222 28.05 0.43 4.43
CA ASP A 222 28.20 -0.96 3.96
C ASP A 222 27.00 -1.42 3.13
N ASN A 223 26.36 -2.54 3.51
CA ASN A 223 25.15 -3.08 2.90
C ASN A 223 23.86 -2.65 3.63
N LYS A 224 23.90 -1.52 4.35
CA LYS A 224 22.77 -0.97 5.09
C LYS A 224 22.46 0.44 4.63
N ARG A 225 21.18 0.79 4.57
CA ARG A 225 20.72 2.16 4.40
C ARG A 225 19.89 2.57 5.60
N PHE A 226 20.23 3.70 6.19
CA PHE A 226 19.46 4.30 7.28
C PHE A 226 18.66 5.48 6.73
N PHE A 227 17.36 5.49 6.98
CA PHE A 227 16.44 6.58 6.62
C PHE A 227 16.02 7.33 7.87
N PHE A 228 15.97 8.65 7.78
CA PHE A 228 15.56 9.58 8.84
C PHE A 228 14.37 10.38 8.31
N ASP A 229 13.17 9.82 8.47
CA ASP A 229 11.94 10.42 7.94
C ASP A 229 11.28 11.24 9.06
N VAL A 230 11.10 12.54 8.88
CA VAL A 230 10.25 13.34 9.77
C VAL A 230 8.81 13.26 9.30
N GLY A 231 7.90 12.95 10.22
CA GLY A 231 6.47 12.87 9.97
C GLY A 231 5.66 13.49 11.10
N SER A 232 4.39 13.78 10.84
CA SER A 232 3.43 14.24 11.85
C SER A 232 2.26 13.27 11.94
N ASN A 233 1.67 13.17 13.12
CA ASN A 233 0.40 12.49 13.36
C ASN A 233 -0.39 13.23 14.45
N LYS A 234 -1.56 12.71 14.86
CA LYS A 234 -2.40 13.32 15.91
C LYS A 234 -1.73 13.49 17.28
N TYR A 235 -0.61 12.79 17.53
CA TYR A 235 0.17 12.87 18.75
C TYR A 235 1.38 13.83 18.64
N GLY A 236 1.56 14.47 17.48
CA GLY A 236 2.62 15.44 17.20
C GLY A 236 3.62 14.98 16.15
N VAL A 237 4.71 15.75 16.02
CA VAL A 237 5.83 15.47 15.11
C VAL A 237 6.72 14.36 15.67
N PHE A 238 7.21 13.49 14.80
CA PHE A 238 8.10 12.38 15.14
C PHE A 238 9.11 12.13 14.02
N MET A 239 10.22 11.46 14.35
CA MET A 239 11.22 11.00 13.40
C MET A 239 11.22 9.48 13.39
N ARG A 240 11.11 8.88 12.21
CA ARG A 240 11.27 7.44 12.03
C ARG A 240 12.68 7.16 11.52
N VAL A 241 13.46 6.47 12.33
CA VAL A 241 14.80 6.01 11.95
C VAL A 241 14.69 4.55 11.50
N SER A 242 14.89 4.28 10.21
CA SER A 242 14.77 2.93 9.64
C SER A 242 16.11 2.38 9.19
N GLU A 243 16.52 1.22 9.69
CA GLU A 243 17.61 0.41 9.12
C GLU A 243 17.05 -0.52 8.04
N VAL A 244 17.59 -0.44 6.82
CA VAL A 244 17.16 -1.24 5.67
C VAL A 244 18.33 -2.02 5.09
N LYS A 245 18.10 -3.31 4.89
CA LYS A 245 18.90 -4.27 4.12
C LYS A 245 17.99 -4.91 3.05
N PRO A 246 18.55 -5.58 2.02
CA PRO A 246 17.74 -6.24 0.98
C PRO A 246 16.68 -7.21 1.52
N THR A 247 16.95 -7.89 2.63
CA THR A 247 16.06 -8.91 3.22
C THR A 247 15.43 -8.51 4.56
N TYR A 248 15.82 -7.36 5.12
CA TYR A 248 15.47 -6.99 6.49
C TYR A 248 15.25 -5.49 6.63
N ARG A 249 14.18 -5.11 7.33
CA ARG A 249 13.90 -3.71 7.66
C ARG A 249 13.50 -3.61 9.12
N ASN A 250 14.18 -2.76 9.86
CA ASN A 250 13.87 -2.43 11.25
C ASN A 250 13.68 -0.92 11.39
N SER A 251 12.82 -0.47 12.30
CA SER A 251 12.62 0.97 12.51
C SER A 251 12.18 1.30 13.91
N ILE A 252 12.67 2.44 14.42
CA ILE A 252 12.19 3.07 15.65
C ILE A 252 11.46 4.37 15.31
N THR A 253 10.55 4.79 16.19
CA THR A 253 9.86 6.08 16.11
C THR A 253 10.22 6.91 17.33
N VAL A 254 10.78 8.09 17.10
CA VAL A 254 11.25 9.00 18.15
C VAL A 254 10.38 10.27 18.13
N PRO A 255 9.55 10.52 19.16
CA PRO A 255 8.75 11.74 19.25
C PRO A 255 9.61 13.01 19.31
N CYS A 256 9.17 14.09 18.66
CA CYS A 256 9.91 15.37 18.60
C CYS A 256 10.30 15.91 19.98
N LYS A 257 9.42 15.76 20.97
CA LYS A 257 9.64 16.20 22.35
C LYS A 257 10.89 15.62 23.05
N VAL A 258 11.48 14.54 22.52
CA VAL A 258 12.70 13.92 23.09
C VAL A 258 13.94 14.02 22.19
N TRP A 259 13.84 14.63 21.01
CA TRP A 259 14.97 14.67 20.06
C TRP A 259 16.23 15.28 20.66
N SER A 260 16.13 16.40 21.38
CA SER A 260 17.30 17.04 22.00
C SER A 260 17.99 16.11 23.00
N LYS A 261 17.23 15.38 23.82
CA LYS A 261 17.80 14.43 24.78
C LYS A 261 18.46 13.24 24.06
N PHE A 262 17.78 12.72 23.03
CA PHE A 262 18.29 11.63 22.21
C PHE A 262 19.61 12.00 21.51
N GLY A 263 19.63 13.17 20.85
CA GLY A 263 20.82 13.72 20.19
C GLY A 263 21.97 13.98 21.15
N ASN A 264 21.72 14.64 22.29
CA ASN A 264 22.76 14.89 23.30
C ASN A 264 23.39 13.59 23.81
N THR A 265 22.57 12.56 24.02
CA THR A 265 23.06 11.25 24.45
C THR A 265 23.94 10.62 23.38
N PHE A 266 23.54 10.71 22.11
CA PHE A 266 24.32 10.20 20.98
C PHE A 266 25.68 10.93 20.86
N CYS A 267 25.69 12.27 20.93
CA CYS A 267 26.92 13.07 20.88
C CYS A 267 27.89 12.73 22.01
N LYS A 268 27.38 12.58 23.24
CA LYS A 268 28.19 12.16 24.40
C LYS A 268 28.91 10.84 24.13
N TYR A 269 28.20 9.83 23.66
CA TYR A 269 28.81 8.53 23.37
C TYR A 269 29.78 8.58 22.18
N ALA A 270 29.52 9.42 21.18
CA ALA A 270 30.45 9.63 20.07
C ALA A 270 31.79 10.23 20.54
N GLU A 271 31.76 11.17 21.49
CA GLU A 271 32.97 11.74 22.10
C GLU A 271 33.72 10.73 22.96
N GLU A 272 33.01 9.94 23.77
CA GLU A 272 33.63 8.88 24.58
C GLU A 272 34.33 7.84 23.70
N MET A 273 33.71 7.43 22.60
CA MET A 273 34.32 6.51 21.63
C MET A 273 35.57 7.09 20.96
N ARG A 274 35.58 8.39 20.64
CA ARG A 274 36.75 9.08 20.10
C ARG A 274 37.94 9.02 21.07
N LYS A 275 37.70 9.31 22.35
CA LYS A 275 38.74 9.23 23.40
C LYS A 275 39.28 7.81 23.56
N ILE A 276 38.43 6.79 23.42
CA ILE A 276 38.86 5.39 23.45
C ILE A 276 39.79 5.10 22.26
N GLN A 277 39.40 5.51 21.05
CA GLN A 277 40.19 5.29 19.83
C GLN A 277 41.54 6.02 19.88
N GLU A 278 41.58 7.25 20.39
CA GLU A 278 42.81 8.03 20.59
C GLU A 278 43.76 7.33 21.56
N ARG A 279 43.26 6.92 22.75
CA ARG A 279 44.08 6.16 23.71
C ARG A 279 44.58 4.84 23.13
N SER A 280 43.75 4.12 22.38
CA SER A 280 44.17 2.89 21.71
C SER A 280 45.24 3.14 20.65
N ARG A 281 45.15 4.26 19.92
CA ARG A 281 46.15 4.66 18.93
C ARG A 281 47.47 5.09 19.57
N GLU A 282 47.42 5.85 20.65
CA GLU A 282 48.60 6.29 21.42
C GLU A 282 49.33 5.10 22.06
N LYS A 283 48.60 4.14 22.65
CA LYS A 283 49.19 2.90 23.16
C LYS A 283 49.93 2.12 22.06
N ARG A 284 49.28 1.96 20.91
CA ARG A 284 49.90 1.26 19.77
C ARG A 284 51.12 2.01 19.21
N ALA A 285 51.10 3.34 19.22
CA ALA A 285 52.24 4.16 18.79
C ALA A 285 53.41 4.08 19.78
N SER A 286 53.13 4.04 21.09
CA SER A 286 54.15 3.88 22.14
C SER A 286 54.81 2.50 22.13
N GLU A 287 54.09 1.44 21.77
CA GLU A 287 54.63 0.08 21.63
C GLU A 287 55.52 -0.11 20.37
N LEU A 288 55.50 0.85 19.44
CA LEU A 288 56.28 0.83 18.20
C LEU A 288 57.57 1.66 18.27
N LEU A 289 57.82 2.38 19.37
CA LEU A 289 59.10 3.05 19.60
C LEU A 289 60.09 2.02 20.20
N PRO A 290 61.23 1.72 19.54
CA PRO A 290 62.23 0.86 20.12
C PRO A 290 62.86 1.55 21.33
N GLU A 291 63.08 0.81 22.43
CA GLU A 291 63.94 1.31 23.51
C GLU A 291 65.28 1.71 22.90
N ALA A 292 65.70 2.95 23.14
CA ALA A 292 67.01 3.42 22.74
C ALA A 292 68.06 2.46 23.34
N PRO A 293 69.08 2.02 22.58
CA PRO A 293 70.08 1.13 23.13
C PRO A 293 70.71 1.84 24.32
N HIS A 294 70.66 1.21 25.50
CA HIS A 294 71.54 1.55 26.60
C HIS A 294 72.97 1.41 26.09
N GLY A 295 73.56 2.53 25.66
CA GLY A 295 74.99 2.68 25.46
C GLY A 295 75.66 2.65 26.83
N GLY A 296 75.76 1.45 27.39
CA GLY A 296 76.71 1.16 28.46
C GLY A 296 78.09 1.20 27.83
N ASP A 297 78.76 2.31 28.08
CA ASP A 297 80.17 2.60 27.87
C ASP A 297 81.04 1.37 28.20
N ASP A 298 81.53 0.68 27.15
CA ASP A 298 82.66 -0.24 27.23
C ASP A 298 83.93 0.62 27.30
N GLY A 299 84.48 0.76 28.51
CA GLY A 299 85.81 1.30 28.76
C GLY A 299 86.71 0.21 29.34
N ASP A 300 87.34 -0.57 28.45
CA ASP A 300 88.40 -1.54 28.75
C ASP A 300 89.75 -0.87 29.04
N ASP A 301 90.53 -1.55 29.92
CA ASP A 301 92.00 -1.63 30.09
C ASP A 301 92.88 -0.36 30.22
N ASP A 302 93.55 -0.19 31.37
CA ASP A 302 94.95 -0.68 31.65
C ASP A 302 95.38 -0.31 33.09
#